data_AF-A0A3D4UUX3-F1
#
_entry.id   AF-A0A3D4UUX3-F1
#
_cell.length_a   1.000
_cell.length_b   1.000
_cell.length_c   1.000
_cell.angle_alpha   90.00
_cell.angle_beta   90.00
_cell.angle_gamma   90.00
#
_symmetry.space_group_name_H-M   'P 1'
#
loop_
_entity.id
_entity.type
_entity.pdbx_description
1 polymer ?
#
loop_
_entity_poly.entity_id
_entity_poly.type
_entity_poly.pdbx_seq_one_letter_code
_entity_poly.pdbx_strand_id
1 'polypeptide(L)' 'MGLSTIRQPMRDMGFFATQNLIERIENPKKAVSQTVYTPELILRDSTE' A
#
# COMPACT_ATOMS: atom_id res chain seq x y z
N MET A 1 -23.35 -11.94 -4.70
CA MET A 1 -23.42 -10.55 -4.19
C MET A 1 -22.09 -10.21 -3.59
N GLY A 2 -21.49 -9.09 -3.98
CA GLY A 2 -20.18 -8.66 -3.48
C GLY A 2 -20.31 -7.79 -2.24
N LEU A 3 -19.36 -7.90 -1.30
CA LEU A 3 -19.32 -7.06 -0.11
C LEU A 3 -18.64 -5.72 -0.39
N SER A 4 -19.19 -4.62 0.11
CA SER A 4 -18.48 -3.33 0.18
C SER A 4 -17.20 -3.48 1.00
N THR A 5 -16.14 -2.80 0.59
CA THR A 5 -14.82 -2.99 1.20
C THR A 5 -13.95 -1.75 1.08
N ILE A 6 -12.98 -1.62 1.98
CA ILE A 6 -11.91 -0.63 1.87
C ILE A 6 -10.79 -1.26 1.05
N ARG A 7 -10.60 -0.78 -0.18
CA ARG A 7 -9.54 -1.23 -1.07
C ARG A 7 -8.24 -0.54 -0.72
N GLN A 8 -7.20 -1.33 -0.50
CA GLN A 8 -5.84 -0.84 -0.32
C GLN A 8 -5.06 -0.95 -1.64
N PRO A 9 -4.15 -0.01 -1.94
CA PRO A 9 -3.31 -0.04 -3.14
C PRO A 9 -2.15 -1.04 -2.99
N MET A 10 -2.49 -2.33 -2.81
CA MET A 10 -1.53 -3.38 -2.44
C MET A 10 -0.37 -3.54 -3.43
N ARG A 11 -0.63 -3.31 -4.73
CA ARG A 11 0.40 -3.38 -5.77
C ARG A 11 1.48 -2.32 -5.55
N ASP A 12 1.07 -1.09 -5.31
CA ASP A 12 1.96 0.04 -5.13
C ASP A 12 2.70 -0.08 -3.80
N MET A 13 2.00 -0.49 -2.74
CA MET A 13 2.61 -0.79 -1.45
C MET A 13 3.73 -1.81 -1.57
N GLY A 14 3.50 -2.91 -2.30
CA GLY A 14 4.52 -3.93 -2.54
C GLY A 14 5.70 -3.39 -3.34
N PHE A 15 5.43 -2.66 -4.43
CA PHE A 15 6.45 -2.06 -5.27
C PHE A 15 7.39 -1.14 -4.47
N PHE A 16 6.83 -0.19 -3.72
CA PHE A 16 7.62 0.74 -2.92
C PHE A 16 8.33 0.06 -1.74
N ALA A 17 7.71 -0.94 -1.11
CA ALA A 17 8.36 -1.70 -0.05
C ALA A 17 9.63 -2.41 -0.55
N THR A 18 9.54 -3.07 -1.71
CA THR A 18 10.71 -3.72 -2.32
C THR A 18 11.77 -2.71 -2.75
N GLN A 19 11.36 -1.60 -3.36
CA GLN A 19 12.29 -0.53 -3.75
C GLN A 19 13.04 0.05 -2.54
N ASN A 20 12.33 0.38 -1.47
CA ASN A 20 12.92 0.89 -0.24
C ASN A 20 13.88 -0.13 0.40
N LEU A 21 13.55 -1.43 0.34
CA LEU A 21 14.42 -2.49 0.86
C LEU A 21 15.73 -2.58 0.08
N ILE A 22 15.65 -2.64 -1.26
CA ILE A 22 16.84 -2.70 -2.13
C ILE A 22 17.72 -1.48 -1.88
N GLU A 23 17.12 -0.29 -1.86
CA GLU A 23 17.86 0.94 -1.63
C GLU A 23 18.54 0.97 -0.25
N ARG A 24 17.92 0.37 0.77
CA ARG A 24 18.50 0.26 2.11
C ARG A 24 19.64 -0.75 2.20
N ILE A 25 19.61 -1.80 1.38
CA ILE A 25 20.71 -2.77 1.23
C ILE A 25 21.91 -2.08 0.57
N GLU A 26 21.68 -1.32 -0.50
CA GLU A 26 22.73 -0.59 -1.22
C GLU A 26 23.27 0.60 -0.43
N ASN A 27 22.42 1.28 0.35
CA ASN A 27 22.77 2.46 1.14
C ASN A 27 22.42 2.30 2.62
N PRO A 28 23.24 1.59 3.42
CA PRO A 28 22.88 1.27 4.80
C PRO A 28 22.77 2.45 5.77
N LYS A 29 23.24 3.64 5.38
CA LYS A 29 23.13 4.87 6.19
C LYS A 29 21.91 5.71 5.86
N LYS A 30 21.10 5.30 4.86
CA LYS A 30 19.90 6.02 4.47
C LYS A 30 18.89 6.03 5.63
N ALA A 31 18.31 7.20 5.88
CA ALA A 31 17.26 7.37 6.88
C ALA A 31 16.00 6.55 6.50
N VAL A 32 15.35 5.97 7.51
CA VAL A 32 14.09 5.25 7.30
C VAL A 32 13.02 6.25 6.91
N SER A 33 12.33 6.00 5.79
CA SER A 33 11.18 6.80 5.36
C SER A 33 9.88 6.17 5.87
N GLN A 34 8.95 7.01 6.31
CA GLN A 34 7.58 6.62 6.60
C GLN A 34 6.68 7.08 5.44
N THR A 35 5.98 6.15 4.81
CA THR A 35 5.04 6.43 3.72
C THR A 35 3.62 6.08 4.17
N VAL A 36 2.68 7.00 3.97
CA VAL A 36 1.24 6.78 4.25
C VAL A 36 0.52 6.57 2.93
N TYR A 37 -0.29 5.51 2.84
CA TYR A 37 -1.10 5.20 1.67
C TYR A 37 -2.56 5.52 1.94
N THR A 38 -3.22 6.17 0.97
CA THR A 38 -4.65 6.48 1.07
C THR A 38 -5.47 5.32 0.48
N PRO A 39 -6.32 4.65 1.26
CA PRO A 39 -7.22 3.63 0.75
C PRO A 39 -8.48 4.24 0.12
N GLU A 40 -9.25 3.41 -0.59
CA GLU A 40 -10.50 3.80 -1.27
C GLU A 40 -11.68 2.96 -0.77
N LEU A 41 -12.83 3.60 -0.51
CA LEU A 41 -14.08 2.90 -0.18
C LEU A 41 -14.76 2.40 -1.47
N ILE A 42 -14.97 1.10 -1.56
CA ILE A 42 -15.69 0.46 -2.67
C ILE A 42 -17.06 0.00 -2.17
N LEU A 43 -18.12 0.61 -2.69
CA LEU A 43 -19.50 0.23 -2.42
C LEU A 43 -19.95 -0.90 -3.37
N ARG A 44 -20.76 -1.82 -2.86
CA ARG A 44 -21.38 -2.95 -3.58
C ARG A 44 -22.76 -3.25 -3.01
N ASP A 45 -23.48 -4.18 -3.65
CA ASP A 45 -24.84 -4.62 -3.31
C ASP A 45 -25.05 -5.08 -1.86
N SER A 46 -24.00 -5.27 -1.05
CA SER A 46 -24.15 -5.55 0.38
C SER A 46 -24.51 -4.31 1.22
N THR A 47 -24.49 -3.13 0.62
CA THR A 47 -24.67 -1.85 1.33
C THR A 47 -25.88 -1.07 0.81
N GLU A 48 -26.57 -1.58 -0.23
CA GLU A 48 -27.85 -1.07 -0.74
C GLU A 48 -28.90 -2.19 -0.82
#